data_AF-A0A7J6QF47-F1
#
_entry.id   AF-A0A7J6QF47-F1
#
_cell.length_a   1.000
_cell.length_b   1.000
_cell.length_c   1.000
_cell.angle_alpha   90.00
_cell.angle_beta   90.00
_cell.angle_gamma   90.00
#
_symmetry.space_group_name_H-M   'P 1'
#
loop_
_entity.id
_entity.type
_entity.pdbx_description
1 polymer ?
#
loop_
_entity_poly.entity_id
_entity_poly.type
_entity_poly.pdbx_seq_one_letter_code
_entity_poly.pdbx_strand_id
1 'polypeptide(L)'
;MSSSDNKATVESREEPKSQDSEQFETPASSTPAEPVDDVAHEQAEIKDLLDKMHIAPPAPPKAHKFWNTQPVPQLDADPVPEAARGPIDEPKKVSDIPKEPYNLPAAFEWSNIDVNDPEQIQEVYTLLNENYVEDDEAMFRFDYSPEFLRWALTPPHYVPDWHFGVRVKSNGKLVGFITGIPATMDIRGDELRTVEINFLCVHKKLRSKRLAPVLIKEVTRRVNLTDRWQAVYTSGAILPRPI
;
A
#
# COMPACT_ATOMS: atom_id res chain seq x y z
N MET A 1 61.55 35.96 -12.38
CA MET A 1 60.60 36.89 -11.74
C MET A 1 60.03 36.20 -10.51
N SER A 2 59.72 36.96 -9.45
CA SER A 2 59.32 36.59 -8.08
C SER A 2 58.60 35.23 -7.90
N SER A 3 58.91 34.38 -6.91
CA SER A 3 58.88 34.60 -5.45
C SER A 3 57.52 35.09 -4.93
N SER A 4 56.78 34.25 -4.21
CA SER A 4 56.83 34.26 -2.73
C SER A 4 55.80 33.30 -2.13
N ASP A 5 56.20 32.60 -1.09
CA ASP A 5 55.31 31.89 -0.16
C ASP A 5 54.30 32.84 0.50
N ASN A 6 53.20 32.27 1.03
CA ASN A 6 52.72 32.77 2.32
C ASN A 6 52.18 31.62 3.20
N LYS A 7 52.38 31.77 4.51
CA LYS A 7 52.31 30.69 5.52
C LYS A 7 51.60 31.19 6.78
N ALA A 8 51.07 30.25 7.56
CA ALA A 8 50.54 30.42 8.93
C ALA A 8 49.13 31.07 9.01
N THR A 9 48.34 30.89 10.07
CA THR A 9 48.63 30.34 11.42
C THR A 9 47.44 29.52 11.96
N VAL A 10 47.71 28.58 12.87
CA VAL A 10 46.71 27.94 13.75
C VAL A 10 46.91 28.49 15.17
N GLU A 11 45.86 28.97 15.83
CA GLU A 11 45.84 29.05 17.31
C GLU A 11 44.40 28.99 17.88
N SER A 12 44.27 28.96 19.20
CA SER A 12 43.24 28.18 19.92
C SER A 12 42.66 28.85 21.18
N ARG A 13 41.59 28.25 21.76
CA ARG A 13 41.02 28.49 23.12
C ARG A 13 40.25 29.82 23.27
N GLU A 14 39.33 30.02 24.22
CA GLU A 14 38.83 29.20 25.35
C GLU A 14 37.37 29.60 25.74
N GLU A 15 36.62 28.73 26.43
CA GLU A 15 35.43 29.16 27.22
C GLU A 15 35.86 29.87 28.51
N PRO A 16 34.96 30.65 29.14
CA PRO A 16 34.77 30.43 30.57
C PRO A 16 33.29 30.33 31.01
N LYS A 17 33.07 29.57 32.08
CA LYS A 17 31.78 29.33 32.73
C LYS A 17 31.64 30.11 34.06
N SER A 18 30.38 30.52 34.33
CA SER A 18 29.63 30.36 35.59
C SER A 18 29.95 31.17 36.87
N GLN A 19 28.91 31.25 37.73
CA GLN A 19 28.90 31.59 39.17
C GLN A 19 29.09 33.09 39.53
N ASP A 20 28.61 33.69 40.63
CA ASP A 20 27.56 33.42 41.67
C ASP A 20 27.44 34.72 42.54
N SER A 21 26.47 35.02 43.43
CA SER A 21 25.18 34.46 43.90
C SER A 21 24.46 35.49 44.82
N GLU A 22 23.30 35.15 45.43
CA GLU A 22 22.76 35.72 46.72
C GLU A 22 22.19 37.19 46.72
N GLN A 23 21.18 37.61 47.53
CA GLN A 23 20.24 36.95 48.47
C GLN A 23 19.09 37.92 48.93
N PHE A 24 17.98 37.37 49.48
CA PHE A 24 16.89 38.01 50.30
C PHE A 24 16.10 39.20 49.66
N GLU A 25 14.85 39.54 50.01
CA GLU A 25 14.02 39.29 51.22
C GLU A 25 12.50 39.29 50.86
N THR A 26 11.62 38.74 51.72
CA THR A 26 10.13 38.81 51.56
C THR A 26 9.48 39.64 52.66
N PRO A 27 8.30 40.26 52.40
CA PRO A 27 7.19 40.02 53.34
C PRO A 27 5.78 39.85 52.72
N ALA A 28 5.15 38.74 53.12
CA ALA A 28 3.73 38.42 53.38
C ALA A 28 2.50 39.19 52.78
N SER A 29 1.51 38.37 52.39
CA SER A 29 0.03 38.54 52.52
C SER A 29 -0.70 39.45 51.48
N SER A 30 -1.60 38.93 50.63
CA SER A 30 -2.94 38.46 51.05
C SER A 30 -3.77 37.84 49.90
N THR A 31 -4.68 36.90 50.23
CA THR A 31 -5.83 36.38 49.45
C THR A 31 -5.59 35.65 48.10
N PRO A 32 -6.07 34.40 47.92
CA PRO A 32 -6.29 33.80 46.61
C PRO A 32 -7.67 34.15 46.05
N ALA A 33 -7.74 34.50 44.77
CA ALA A 33 -8.98 34.54 43.99
C ALA A 33 -8.95 33.42 42.94
N GLU A 34 -10.07 32.73 42.76
CA GLU A 34 -10.21 31.62 41.81
C GLU A 34 -10.33 32.12 40.36
N PRO A 35 -9.78 31.39 39.35
CA PRO A 35 -10.11 31.59 37.95
C PRO A 35 -11.36 30.77 37.58
N VAL A 36 -12.38 31.41 37.01
CA VAL A 36 -13.71 30.81 36.78
C VAL A 36 -14.07 30.74 35.29
N ASP A 37 -14.35 29.52 34.81
CA ASP A 37 -15.21 29.10 33.69
C ASP A 37 -15.06 29.61 32.23
N ASP A 38 -14.14 30.51 31.87
CA ASP A 38 -14.08 31.04 30.49
C ASP A 38 -13.80 29.93 29.42
N VAL A 39 -12.82 29.06 29.67
CA VAL A 39 -12.40 27.99 28.73
C VAL A 39 -13.50 26.92 28.53
N ALA A 40 -14.32 26.66 29.55
CA ALA A 40 -15.38 25.67 29.48
C ALA A 40 -16.54 26.13 28.58
N HIS A 41 -16.83 27.43 28.59
CA HIS A 41 -17.84 28.03 27.71
C HIS A 41 -17.37 28.02 26.25
N GLU A 42 -16.11 28.39 26.00
CA GLU A 42 -15.53 28.40 24.66
C GLU A 42 -15.49 26.99 24.04
N GLN A 43 -15.13 25.96 24.82
CA GLN A 43 -15.19 24.56 24.34
C GLN A 43 -16.63 24.06 24.10
N ALA A 44 -17.61 24.53 24.86
CA ALA A 44 -19.01 24.19 24.62
C ALA A 44 -19.54 24.81 23.31
N GLU A 45 -19.19 26.06 23.01
CA GLU A 45 -19.55 26.73 21.75
C GLU A 45 -18.84 26.11 20.54
N ILE A 46 -17.55 25.76 20.65
CA ILE A 46 -16.81 25.03 19.60
C ILE A 46 -17.49 23.69 19.30
N LYS A 47 -17.92 22.96 20.33
CA LYS A 47 -18.64 21.68 20.16
C LYS A 47 -20.00 21.86 19.47
N ASP A 48 -20.78 22.85 19.89
CA ASP A 48 -22.10 23.16 19.29
C ASP A 48 -21.96 23.65 17.83
N LEU A 49 -20.89 24.38 17.50
CA LEU A 49 -20.51 24.70 16.12
C LEU A 49 -20.19 23.45 15.29
N LEU A 50 -19.41 22.51 15.83
CA LEU A 50 -19.06 21.25 15.15
C LEU A 50 -20.30 20.36 14.92
N ASP A 51 -21.18 20.24 15.92
CA ASP A 51 -22.44 19.49 15.80
C ASP A 51 -23.38 20.14 14.75
N LYS A 52 -23.44 21.47 14.69
CA LYS A 52 -24.22 22.22 13.67
C LYS A 52 -23.67 22.08 12.25
N MET A 53 -22.36 21.86 12.09
CA MET A 53 -21.70 21.75 10.79
C MET A 53 -22.01 20.46 10.01
N HIS A 54 -22.77 19.50 10.57
CA HIS A 54 -23.25 18.30 9.86
C HIS A 54 -22.14 17.58 9.05
N ILE A 55 -20.96 17.41 9.64
CA ILE A 55 -20.05 16.36 9.19
C ILE A 55 -20.75 15.04 9.52
N ALA A 56 -21.38 14.45 8.50
CA ALA A 56 -22.04 13.16 8.65
C ALA A 56 -21.05 12.17 9.28
N PRO A 57 -21.45 11.41 10.32
CA PRO A 57 -20.55 10.44 10.92
C PRO A 57 -20.04 9.49 9.82
N PRO A 58 -18.73 9.14 9.82
CA PRO A 58 -18.16 8.33 8.77
C PRO A 58 -19.00 7.06 8.61
N ALA A 59 -19.44 6.80 7.38
CA ALA A 59 -20.36 5.70 7.10
C ALA A 59 -19.80 4.40 7.68
N PRO A 60 -20.62 3.59 8.40
CA PRO A 60 -20.11 2.42 9.12
C PRO A 60 -19.33 1.52 8.15
N PRO A 61 -18.16 1.00 8.57
CA PRO A 61 -17.22 0.34 7.68
C PRO A 61 -17.92 -0.79 6.90
N LYS A 62 -17.93 -0.67 5.58
CA LYS A 62 -18.59 -1.64 4.69
C LYS A 62 -17.91 -3.00 4.84
N ALA A 63 -18.56 -3.95 5.50
CA ALA A 63 -18.01 -5.29 5.75
C ALA A 63 -17.47 -5.96 4.47
N HIS A 64 -16.14 -6.12 4.39
CA HIS A 64 -15.45 -6.60 3.20
C HIS A 64 -15.44 -8.14 3.14
N LYS A 65 -16.54 -8.73 2.64
CA LYS A 65 -16.75 -10.21 2.53
C LYS A 65 -15.62 -11.05 1.90
N PHE A 66 -14.62 -10.43 1.29
CA PHE A 66 -13.40 -11.09 0.79
C PHE A 66 -12.18 -10.78 1.68
N TRP A 67 -11.89 -9.51 1.97
CA TRP A 67 -10.73 -9.09 2.76
C TRP A 67 -10.79 -9.54 4.22
N ASN A 68 -12.00 -9.69 4.78
CA ASN A 68 -12.22 -10.31 6.11
C ASN A 68 -11.84 -11.80 6.16
N THR A 69 -11.43 -12.43 5.05
CA THR A 69 -10.92 -13.81 5.01
C THR A 69 -9.51 -13.92 4.42
N GLN A 70 -8.83 -12.80 4.20
CA GLN A 70 -7.44 -12.77 3.74
C GLN A 70 -6.49 -12.52 4.94
N PRO A 71 -5.23 -12.98 4.89
CA PRO A 71 -4.24 -12.73 5.93
C PRO A 71 -3.71 -11.28 5.83
N VAL A 72 -4.57 -10.32 6.17
CA VAL A 72 -4.29 -8.88 6.26
C VAL A 72 -4.87 -8.32 7.56
N PRO A 73 -4.26 -7.26 8.16
CA PRO A 73 -4.85 -6.62 9.33
C PRO A 73 -6.22 -6.04 8.99
N GLN A 74 -7.19 -6.21 9.87
CA GLN A 74 -8.54 -5.68 9.66
C GLN A 74 -8.62 -4.19 10.09
N LEU A 75 -9.57 -3.44 9.56
CA LEU A 75 -9.70 -1.99 9.82
C LEU A 75 -10.04 -1.68 11.29
N ASP A 76 -10.73 -2.60 11.95
CA ASP A 76 -11.18 -2.57 13.34
C ASP A 76 -10.23 -3.30 14.30
N ALA A 77 -9.11 -3.83 13.82
CA ALA A 77 -8.10 -4.46 14.66
C ALA A 77 -7.24 -3.42 15.40
N ASP A 78 -6.90 -3.72 16.66
CA ASP A 78 -5.96 -2.95 17.46
C ASP A 78 -4.60 -2.78 16.73
N PRO A 79 -3.86 -1.67 16.96
CA PRO A 79 -2.52 -1.51 16.42
C PRO A 79 -1.62 -2.68 16.81
N VAL A 80 -1.06 -3.37 15.82
CA VAL A 80 -0.13 -4.50 16.05
C VAL A 80 1.13 -3.95 16.72
N PRO A 81 1.52 -4.42 17.92
CA PRO A 81 2.75 -4.00 18.58
C PRO A 81 3.97 -4.31 17.71
N GLU A 82 4.99 -3.46 17.73
CA GLU A 82 6.19 -3.65 16.88
C GLU A 82 6.89 -4.99 17.13
N ALA A 83 6.89 -5.47 18.38
CA ALA A 83 7.41 -6.78 18.77
C ALA A 83 6.59 -7.99 18.26
N ALA A 84 5.38 -7.77 17.74
CA ALA A 84 4.50 -8.79 17.17
C ALA A 84 4.52 -8.80 15.62
N ARG A 85 5.47 -8.10 15.01
CA ARG A 85 5.65 -8.06 13.55
C ARG A 85 6.06 -9.43 13.00
N GLY A 86 5.35 -9.89 11.97
CA GLY A 86 5.65 -11.17 11.30
C GLY A 86 4.55 -11.57 10.31
N PRO A 87 4.60 -12.81 9.79
CA PRO A 87 3.50 -13.39 9.00
C PRO A 87 2.20 -13.46 9.82
N ILE A 88 1.06 -13.21 9.15
CA ILE A 88 -0.28 -13.30 9.77
C ILE A 88 -0.81 -14.74 9.76
N ASP A 89 -0.57 -15.47 8.66
CA ASP A 89 -0.82 -16.91 8.56
C ASP A 89 0.33 -17.70 9.21
N GLU A 90 0.02 -18.87 9.79
CA GLU A 90 1.04 -19.85 10.16
C GLU A 90 1.88 -20.28 8.94
N PRO A 91 3.19 -20.61 9.11
CA PRO A 91 4.04 -21.09 8.03
C PRO A 91 3.50 -22.34 7.35
N LYS A 92 3.17 -22.20 6.05
CA LYS A 92 2.71 -23.29 5.17
C LYS A 92 3.87 -23.80 4.33
N LYS A 93 3.74 -25.01 3.78
CA LYS A 93 4.69 -25.57 2.81
C LYS A 93 4.10 -25.54 1.40
N VAL A 94 4.97 -25.52 0.40
CA VAL A 94 4.59 -25.67 -1.02
C VAL A 94 3.78 -26.96 -1.26
N SER A 95 4.03 -28.03 -0.49
CA SER A 95 3.27 -29.28 -0.53
C SER A 95 1.78 -29.13 -0.21
N ASP A 96 1.42 -28.09 0.53
CA ASP A 96 0.08 -27.89 1.09
C ASP A 96 -0.78 -27.02 0.14
N ILE A 97 -0.18 -26.52 -0.95
CA ILE A 97 -0.81 -25.64 -1.93
C ILE A 97 -1.41 -26.46 -3.08
N PRO A 98 -2.67 -26.22 -3.46
CA PRO A 98 -3.28 -26.88 -4.62
C PRO A 98 -2.47 -26.66 -5.90
N LYS A 99 -2.09 -27.76 -6.56
CA LYS A 99 -1.37 -27.73 -7.84
C LYS A 99 -2.24 -27.29 -9.00
N GLU A 100 -3.53 -27.63 -8.94
CA GLU A 100 -4.53 -27.22 -9.93
C GLU A 100 -4.97 -25.75 -9.75
N PRO A 101 -5.26 -25.01 -10.83
CA PRO A 101 -5.85 -23.67 -10.77
C PRO A 101 -7.21 -23.64 -10.06
N TYR A 102 -7.59 -22.48 -9.52
CA TYR A 102 -8.95 -22.30 -9.00
C TYR A 102 -10.01 -22.42 -10.09
N ASN A 103 -11.17 -23.00 -9.74
CA ASN A 103 -12.28 -23.16 -10.66
C ASN A 103 -12.84 -21.81 -11.16
N LEU A 104 -13.01 -21.70 -12.48
CA LEU A 104 -13.74 -20.62 -13.15
C LEU A 104 -15.14 -21.10 -13.60
N PRO A 105 -16.13 -20.20 -13.76
CA PRO A 105 -17.39 -20.53 -14.41
C PRO A 105 -17.15 -21.02 -15.85
N ALA A 106 -17.95 -21.98 -16.33
CA ALA A 106 -17.68 -22.73 -17.56
C ALA A 106 -17.37 -21.88 -18.82
N ALA A 107 -17.94 -20.68 -18.92
CA ALA A 107 -17.73 -19.73 -20.02
C ALA A 107 -16.35 -19.02 -20.02
N PHE A 108 -15.55 -19.20 -18.97
CA PHE A 108 -14.24 -18.58 -18.80
C PHE A 108 -13.12 -19.61 -18.67
N GLU A 109 -11.91 -19.21 -19.01
CA GLU A 109 -10.67 -19.99 -18.84
C GLU A 109 -9.51 -19.12 -18.37
N TRP A 110 -8.54 -19.75 -17.73
CA TRP A 110 -7.25 -19.14 -17.41
C TRP A 110 -6.39 -19.06 -18.67
N SER A 111 -5.74 -17.92 -18.86
CA SER A 111 -4.69 -17.73 -19.86
C SER A 111 -3.46 -17.21 -19.16
N ASN A 112 -2.33 -17.91 -19.30
CA ASN A 112 -1.04 -17.26 -19.13
C ASN A 112 -0.87 -16.22 -20.26
N ILE A 113 -0.08 -15.18 -20.01
CA ILE A 113 0.12 -14.06 -20.93
C ILE A 113 1.61 -13.85 -21.12
N ASP A 114 2.11 -14.06 -22.33
CA ASP A 114 3.48 -13.68 -22.67
C ASP A 114 3.54 -12.20 -23.05
N VAL A 115 4.26 -11.39 -22.26
CA VAL A 115 4.44 -9.95 -22.49
C VAL A 115 5.52 -9.65 -23.55
N ASN A 116 6.23 -10.69 -24.02
CA ASN A 116 7.18 -10.59 -25.13
C ASN A 116 6.49 -10.84 -26.47
N ASP A 117 5.34 -11.52 -26.48
CA ASP A 117 4.45 -11.70 -27.62
C ASP A 117 3.77 -10.36 -27.96
N PRO A 118 3.94 -9.81 -29.19
CA PRO A 118 3.36 -8.54 -29.59
C PRO A 118 1.84 -8.50 -29.61
N GLU A 119 1.17 -9.62 -29.89
CA GLU A 119 -0.30 -9.69 -29.94
C GLU A 119 -0.86 -9.73 -28.51
N GLN A 120 -0.29 -10.56 -27.64
CA GLN A 120 -0.75 -10.71 -26.26
C GLN A 120 -0.51 -9.44 -25.43
N ILE A 121 0.63 -8.75 -25.59
CA ILE A 121 0.83 -7.47 -24.89
C ILE A 121 -0.10 -6.36 -25.42
N GLN A 122 -0.49 -6.41 -26.70
CA GLN A 122 -1.48 -5.50 -27.26
C GLN A 122 -2.89 -5.75 -26.69
N GLU A 123 -3.24 -7.00 -26.38
CA GLU A 123 -4.47 -7.33 -25.65
C GLU A 123 -4.46 -6.80 -24.20
N VAL A 124 -3.33 -6.93 -23.49
CA VAL A 124 -3.16 -6.37 -22.14
C VAL A 124 -3.29 -4.84 -22.19
N TYR A 125 -2.58 -4.19 -23.11
CA TYR A 125 -2.70 -2.75 -23.37
C TYR A 125 -4.15 -2.34 -23.56
N THR A 126 -4.87 -3.03 -24.46
CA THR A 126 -6.28 -2.72 -24.77
C THR A 126 -7.18 -2.92 -23.56
N LEU A 127 -6.99 -4.01 -22.79
CA LEU A 127 -7.75 -4.25 -21.57
C LEU A 127 -7.53 -3.12 -20.56
N LEU A 128 -6.28 -2.71 -20.33
CA LEU A 128 -5.92 -1.65 -19.39
C LEU A 128 -6.44 -0.28 -19.85
N ASN A 129 -6.15 0.12 -21.08
CA ASN A 129 -6.61 1.40 -21.64
C ASN A 129 -8.15 1.50 -21.73
N GLU A 130 -8.89 0.39 -21.87
CA GLU A 130 -10.36 0.44 -21.83
C GLU A 130 -10.94 0.35 -20.41
N ASN A 131 -10.27 -0.30 -19.45
CA ASN A 131 -10.90 -0.79 -18.20
C ASN A 131 -10.10 -0.60 -16.90
N TYR A 132 -8.90 -0.01 -16.92
CA TYR A 132 -8.12 0.24 -15.71
C TYR A 132 -8.59 1.48 -14.94
N VAL A 133 -7.77 1.98 -14.01
CA VAL A 133 -8.09 3.10 -13.10
C VAL A 133 -8.45 4.36 -13.89
N GLU A 134 -9.60 4.91 -13.53
CA GLU A 134 -10.17 6.18 -13.99
C GLU A 134 -10.17 7.13 -12.77
N ASP A 135 -10.01 8.43 -12.99
CA ASP A 135 -10.29 9.44 -11.97
C ASP A 135 -11.79 9.49 -11.64
N ASP A 136 -12.15 10.14 -10.54
CA ASP A 136 -13.54 10.22 -10.07
C ASP A 136 -14.49 10.91 -11.06
N GLU A 137 -13.96 11.75 -11.96
CA GLU A 137 -14.71 12.44 -13.03
C GLU A 137 -14.56 11.75 -14.40
N ALA A 138 -13.78 10.67 -14.48
CA ALA A 138 -13.45 9.89 -15.69
C ALA A 138 -12.86 10.73 -16.86
N MET A 139 -12.20 11.84 -16.55
CA MET A 139 -11.49 12.69 -17.53
C MET A 139 -10.13 12.14 -17.94
N PHE A 140 -9.51 11.31 -17.09
CA PHE A 140 -8.16 10.77 -17.25
C PHE A 140 -8.10 9.27 -16.99
N ARG A 141 -7.26 8.58 -17.77
CA ARG A 141 -6.95 7.16 -17.58
C ARG A 141 -5.47 6.92 -17.87
N PHE A 142 -4.87 5.98 -17.17
CA PHE A 142 -3.48 5.60 -17.44
C PHE A 142 -3.36 4.86 -18.78
N ASP A 143 -2.61 5.46 -19.71
CA ASP A 143 -2.25 4.89 -21.00
C ASP A 143 -0.85 4.24 -20.91
N TYR A 144 -0.76 3.10 -20.22
CA TYR A 144 0.50 2.36 -20.08
C TYR A 144 0.88 1.71 -21.42
N SER A 145 1.86 2.27 -22.14
CA SER A 145 2.26 1.74 -23.46
C SER A 145 2.76 0.29 -23.39
N PRO A 146 2.69 -0.49 -24.49
CA PRO A 146 3.21 -1.85 -24.54
C PRO A 146 4.70 -1.94 -24.15
N GLU A 147 5.51 -0.94 -24.48
CA GLU A 147 6.92 -0.87 -24.11
C GLU A 147 7.10 -0.70 -22.59
N PHE A 148 6.29 0.18 -21.98
CA PHE A 148 6.28 0.37 -20.52
C PHE A 148 5.82 -0.90 -19.81
N LEU A 149 4.73 -1.52 -20.28
CA LEU A 149 4.21 -2.77 -19.71
C LEU A 149 5.25 -3.89 -19.78
N ARG A 150 5.96 -4.04 -20.91
CA ARG A 150 7.04 -5.03 -21.02
C ARG A 150 8.16 -4.73 -20.03
N TRP A 151 8.65 -3.49 -20.01
CA TRP A 151 9.72 -3.06 -19.09
C TRP A 151 9.35 -3.31 -17.62
N ALA A 152 8.15 -2.93 -17.19
CA ALA A 152 7.68 -3.08 -15.81
C ALA A 152 7.45 -4.54 -15.41
N LEU A 153 7.03 -5.39 -16.37
CA LEU A 153 6.69 -6.79 -16.11
C LEU A 153 7.84 -7.76 -16.33
N THR A 154 8.95 -7.37 -16.97
CA THR A 154 10.13 -8.23 -17.15
C THR A 154 11.39 -7.75 -16.40
N PRO A 155 11.35 -7.49 -15.07
CA PRO A 155 12.57 -7.30 -14.30
C PRO A 155 13.41 -8.60 -14.26
N PRO A 156 14.69 -8.53 -13.86
CA PRO A 156 15.51 -9.73 -13.68
C PRO A 156 14.83 -10.78 -12.80
N HIS A 157 14.86 -12.04 -13.25
CA HIS A 157 14.25 -13.19 -12.57
C HIS A 157 12.72 -13.15 -12.43
N TYR A 158 12.01 -12.37 -13.25
CA TYR A 158 10.54 -12.44 -13.33
C TYR A 158 10.04 -13.87 -13.62
N VAL A 159 8.84 -14.18 -13.17
CA VAL A 159 8.22 -15.50 -13.31
C VAL A 159 7.05 -15.37 -14.30
N PRO A 160 7.15 -15.89 -15.55
CA PRO A 160 6.09 -15.75 -16.55
C PRO A 160 4.73 -16.25 -16.08
N ASP A 161 4.72 -17.29 -15.25
CA ASP A 161 3.50 -17.88 -14.67
C ASP A 161 2.73 -16.90 -13.74
N TRP A 162 3.33 -15.79 -13.33
CA TRP A 162 2.64 -14.74 -12.56
C TRP A 162 1.97 -13.68 -13.43
N HIS A 163 2.12 -13.75 -14.76
CA HIS A 163 1.39 -12.91 -15.71
C HIS A 163 0.26 -13.72 -16.32
N PHE A 164 -0.96 -13.51 -15.83
CA PHE A 164 -2.09 -14.29 -16.29
C PHE A 164 -3.40 -13.51 -16.18
N GLY A 165 -4.39 -14.02 -16.89
CA GLY A 165 -5.71 -13.43 -16.94
C GLY A 165 -6.79 -14.45 -17.19
N VAL A 166 -8.00 -13.93 -17.38
CA VAL A 166 -9.20 -14.70 -17.67
C VAL A 166 -9.70 -14.33 -19.06
N ARG A 167 -9.86 -15.34 -19.92
CA ARG A 167 -10.46 -15.20 -21.26
C ARG A 167 -11.90 -15.73 -21.27
N VAL A 168 -12.70 -15.23 -22.20
CA VAL A 168 -14.02 -15.78 -22.53
C VAL A 168 -13.85 -16.89 -23.57
N LYS A 169 -14.19 -18.13 -23.24
CA LYS A 169 -13.93 -19.31 -24.09
C LYS A 169 -14.50 -19.22 -25.51
N SER A 170 -15.65 -18.56 -25.67
CA SER A 170 -16.36 -18.51 -26.94
C SER A 170 -15.73 -17.56 -27.97
N ASN A 171 -14.82 -16.67 -27.57
CA ASN A 171 -14.21 -15.68 -28.47
C ASN A 171 -12.76 -15.28 -28.12
N GLY A 172 -12.13 -15.92 -27.12
CA GLY A 172 -10.76 -15.64 -26.70
C GLY A 172 -10.54 -14.29 -26.00
N LYS A 173 -11.55 -13.41 -25.88
CA LYS A 173 -11.35 -12.04 -25.37
C LYS A 173 -10.85 -12.07 -23.92
N LEU A 174 -9.72 -11.41 -23.67
CA LEU A 174 -9.20 -11.14 -22.34
C LEU A 174 -10.15 -10.18 -21.58
N VAL A 175 -10.58 -10.57 -20.38
CA VAL A 175 -11.58 -9.84 -19.59
C VAL A 175 -11.20 -9.63 -18.11
N GLY A 176 -10.09 -10.22 -17.68
CA GLY A 176 -9.46 -9.94 -16.40
C GLY A 176 -7.96 -10.24 -16.48
N PHE A 177 -7.16 -9.51 -15.72
CA PHE A 177 -5.69 -9.61 -15.72
C PHE A 177 -5.17 -9.25 -14.33
N ILE A 178 -4.05 -9.86 -13.92
CA ILE A 178 -3.30 -9.53 -12.72
C ILE A 178 -1.84 -9.96 -12.94
N THR A 179 -0.89 -9.21 -12.36
CA THR A 179 0.54 -9.52 -12.48
C THR A 179 1.21 -9.54 -11.12
N GLY A 180 2.15 -10.46 -10.94
CA GLY A 180 3.16 -10.38 -9.89
C GLY A 180 4.56 -10.29 -10.50
N ILE A 181 5.46 -9.51 -9.87
CA ILE A 181 6.89 -9.49 -10.16
C ILE A 181 7.69 -9.73 -8.86
N PRO A 182 8.90 -10.33 -8.92
CA PRO A 182 9.69 -10.60 -7.71
C PRO A 182 10.23 -9.30 -7.14
N ALA A 183 10.18 -9.17 -5.81
CA ALA A 183 10.82 -8.08 -5.09
C ALA A 183 11.60 -8.62 -3.88
N THR A 184 12.65 -7.89 -3.51
CA THR A 184 13.33 -8.05 -2.23
C THR A 184 13.17 -6.73 -1.49
N MET A 185 12.60 -6.78 -0.29
CA MET A 185 12.25 -5.59 0.47
C MET A 185 12.89 -5.65 1.85
N ASP A 186 13.62 -4.61 2.22
CA ASP A 186 13.93 -4.33 3.62
C ASP A 186 12.65 -3.80 4.28
N ILE A 187 12.19 -4.51 5.31
CA ILE A 187 11.16 -4.01 6.20
C ILE A 187 11.79 -3.89 7.59
N ARG A 188 12.18 -2.67 7.99
CA ARG A 188 12.79 -2.34 9.29
C ARG A 188 13.98 -3.23 9.66
N GLY A 189 14.86 -3.54 8.71
CA GLY A 189 16.06 -4.34 8.88
C GLY A 189 15.90 -5.84 8.59
N ASP A 190 14.68 -6.34 8.33
CA ASP A 190 14.48 -7.71 7.84
C ASP A 190 14.37 -7.71 6.31
N GLU A 191 15.30 -8.39 5.64
CA GLU A 191 15.24 -8.61 4.19
C GLU A 191 14.24 -9.74 3.87
N LEU A 192 13.17 -9.39 3.14
CA LEU A 192 12.10 -10.31 2.78
C LEU A 192 11.98 -10.47 1.26
N ARG A 193 11.93 -11.72 0.81
CA ARG A 193 11.64 -12.09 -0.59
C ARG A 193 10.12 -12.05 -0.81
N THR A 194 9.63 -10.95 -1.37
CA THR A 194 8.21 -10.67 -1.58
C THR A 194 7.83 -10.77 -3.07
N VAL A 195 6.56 -10.51 -3.36
CA VAL A 195 6.05 -10.28 -4.72
C VAL A 195 5.36 -8.94 -4.77
N GLU A 196 5.74 -8.07 -5.71
CA GLU A 196 4.95 -6.88 -6.00
C GLU A 196 3.78 -7.25 -6.91
N ILE A 197 2.57 -6.95 -6.49
CA ILE A 197 1.33 -7.22 -7.25
C ILE A 197 0.83 -5.91 -7.85
N ASN A 198 0.59 -5.92 -9.16
CA ASN A 198 0.15 -4.75 -9.91
C ASN A 198 -0.83 -5.14 -11.04
N PHE A 199 -1.33 -4.15 -11.78
CA PHE A 199 -2.16 -4.29 -12.98
C PHE A 199 -3.41 -5.19 -12.83
N LEU A 200 -3.97 -5.30 -11.61
CA LEU A 200 -5.24 -5.98 -11.38
C LEU A 200 -6.38 -5.24 -12.10
N CYS A 201 -6.78 -5.76 -13.24
CA CYS A 201 -7.82 -5.21 -14.10
C CYS A 201 -8.96 -6.19 -14.28
N VAL A 202 -10.20 -5.70 -14.23
CA VAL A 202 -11.41 -6.45 -14.59
C VAL A 202 -12.22 -5.61 -15.55
N HIS A 203 -12.54 -6.19 -16.70
CA HIS A 203 -13.35 -5.56 -17.75
C HIS A 203 -14.65 -4.99 -17.18
N LYS A 204 -15.01 -3.75 -17.54
CA LYS A 204 -16.12 -2.96 -16.94
C LYS A 204 -17.41 -3.75 -16.74
N LYS A 205 -17.84 -4.50 -17.76
CA LYS A 205 -19.06 -5.36 -17.74
C LYS A 205 -19.03 -6.52 -16.73
N LEU A 206 -17.87 -6.92 -16.21
CA LEU A 206 -17.67 -7.97 -15.21
C LEU A 206 -17.33 -7.42 -13.81
N ARG A 207 -17.22 -6.10 -13.64
CA ARG A 207 -17.14 -5.47 -12.31
C ARG A 207 -18.37 -5.88 -11.48
N SER A 208 -18.20 -5.98 -10.16
CA SER A 208 -19.19 -6.53 -9.21
C SER A 208 -19.59 -8.01 -9.40
N LYS A 209 -19.02 -8.76 -10.37
CA LYS A 209 -19.22 -10.22 -10.53
C LYS A 209 -18.21 -11.08 -9.76
N ARG A 210 -17.48 -10.48 -8.81
CA ARG A 210 -16.47 -11.13 -7.94
C ARG A 210 -15.28 -11.78 -8.66
N LEU A 211 -14.95 -11.35 -9.89
CA LEU A 211 -13.80 -11.87 -10.63
C LEU A 211 -12.46 -11.51 -9.99
N ALA A 212 -12.31 -10.28 -9.48
CA ALA A 212 -11.07 -9.84 -8.80
C ALA A 212 -10.67 -10.73 -7.59
N PRO A 213 -11.57 -11.09 -6.65
CA PRO A 213 -11.30 -12.12 -5.64
C PRO A 213 -10.77 -13.47 -6.17
N VAL A 214 -11.16 -13.89 -7.38
CA VAL A 214 -10.71 -15.15 -7.98
C VAL A 214 -9.32 -14.99 -8.60
N LEU A 215 -9.06 -13.86 -9.26
CA LEU A 215 -7.72 -13.46 -9.74
C LEU A 215 -6.71 -13.38 -8.57
N ILE A 216 -7.10 -12.74 -7.46
CA ILE A 216 -6.25 -12.60 -6.27
C ILE A 216 -5.91 -13.99 -5.68
N LYS A 217 -6.92 -14.86 -5.51
CA LYS A 217 -6.68 -16.23 -5.02
C LYS A 217 -5.74 -17.04 -5.93
N GLU A 218 -5.89 -16.92 -7.24
CA GLU A 218 -5.03 -17.63 -8.19
C GLU A 218 -3.60 -17.08 -8.20
N VAL A 219 -3.38 -15.76 -8.10
CA VAL A 219 -1.99 -15.24 -8.00
C VAL A 219 -1.34 -15.66 -6.70
N THR A 220 -2.08 -15.61 -5.56
CA THR A 220 -1.58 -16.14 -4.29
C THR A 220 -1.20 -17.62 -4.39
N ARG A 221 -2.01 -18.46 -5.06
CA ARG A 221 -1.68 -19.88 -5.28
C ARG A 221 -0.38 -20.05 -6.08
N ARG A 222 -0.25 -19.32 -7.20
CA ARG A 222 0.93 -19.38 -8.09
C ARG A 222 2.19 -18.82 -7.44
N VAL A 223 2.07 -17.81 -6.60
CA VAL A 223 3.15 -17.24 -5.79
C VAL A 223 3.60 -18.22 -4.71
N ASN A 224 2.65 -18.77 -3.94
CA ASN A 224 2.93 -19.75 -2.87
C ASN A 224 3.55 -21.05 -3.41
N LEU A 225 3.22 -21.46 -4.64
CA LEU A 225 3.88 -22.60 -5.31
C LEU A 225 5.39 -22.38 -5.57
N THR A 226 5.89 -21.14 -5.48
CA THR A 226 7.32 -20.79 -5.62
C THR A 226 8.02 -20.53 -4.28
N ASP A 227 7.40 -20.92 -3.16
CA ASP A 227 7.89 -20.68 -1.79
C ASP A 227 8.06 -19.18 -1.45
N ARG A 228 7.06 -18.39 -1.84
CA ARG A 228 6.93 -16.97 -1.45
C ARG A 228 5.56 -16.76 -0.83
N TRP A 229 5.50 -16.00 0.27
CA TRP A 229 4.35 -15.98 1.18
C TRP A 229 3.88 -14.56 1.54
N GLN A 230 4.60 -13.53 1.07
CA GLN A 230 4.31 -12.12 1.31
C GLN A 230 4.27 -11.37 -0.02
N ALA A 231 3.33 -10.44 -0.13
CA ALA A 231 3.16 -9.60 -1.29
C ALA A 231 2.94 -8.14 -0.87
N VAL A 232 3.36 -7.21 -1.72
CA VAL A 232 3.10 -5.77 -1.57
C VAL A 232 2.31 -5.30 -2.79
N TYR A 233 1.33 -4.43 -2.55
CA TYR A 233 0.48 -3.85 -3.57
C TYR A 233 0.08 -2.45 -3.15
N THR A 234 -0.28 -1.62 -4.12
CA THR A 234 -0.84 -0.28 -3.88
C THR A 234 -2.24 -0.20 -4.46
N SER A 235 -3.07 0.69 -3.91
CA SER A 235 -4.40 0.98 -4.45
C SER A 235 -4.83 2.38 -4.07
N GLY A 236 -5.52 3.07 -4.98
CA GLY A 236 -6.23 4.32 -4.67
C GLY A 236 -7.51 4.09 -3.85
N ALA A 237 -7.98 2.85 -3.74
CA ALA A 237 -9.13 2.50 -2.92
C ALA A 237 -8.71 2.13 -1.48
N ILE A 238 -9.48 2.56 -0.49
CA ILE A 238 -9.28 2.16 0.90
C ILE A 238 -9.63 0.66 1.05
N LEU A 239 -8.65 -0.14 1.47
CA LEU A 239 -8.76 -1.58 1.70
C LEU A 239 -8.24 -1.93 3.10
N PRO A 240 -8.79 -2.94 3.81
CA PRO A 240 -8.25 -3.40 5.09
C PRO A 240 -6.82 -3.96 4.94
N ARG A 241 -5.82 -3.46 5.66
CA ARG A 241 -5.65 -2.13 6.26
C ARG A 241 -4.36 -1.55 5.66
N PRO A 242 -4.29 -0.27 5.24
CA PRO A 242 -3.05 0.30 4.73
C PRO A 242 -1.97 0.29 5.82
N ILE A 243 -0.71 0.11 5.40
CA ILE A 243 0.48 0.15 6.27
C ILE A 243 0.77 1.59 6.69
#